data_AF-A0A5E4LFL1-F1
#
_entry.id   AF-A0A5E4LFL1-F1
#
_cell.length_a   1.000
_cell.length_b   1.000
_cell.length_c   1.000
_cell.angle_alpha   90.00
_cell.angle_beta   90.00
_cell.angle_gamma   90.00
#
_symmetry.space_group_name_H-M   'P 1'
#
loop_
_entity.id
_entity.type
_entity.pdbx_description
1 polymer ?
#
loop_
_entity_poly.entity_id
_entity_poly.type
_entity_poly.pdbx_seq_one_letter_code
_entity_poly.pdbx_strand_id
1 'polypeptide(L)'
;MKRFTVLLAFAVVAFSLAGISHAIDTGNCADGTAYGHCSDKSPGNFCTGSLSSPSLGVLLTICPCSRTSGWVQEGEGDAAYCVQAKCTDGTQNGECSAATKPKQCVNGALVDNATKCGCPSGKRVAAGGVFCEFIPCTDGTMSVPEGTCSPKKATKCVNGQLVAKASECGCPTGQTQNGETCGIVCSDGTKDGQCSATLPKKCTNGYLLDAADSCGCPSGQTVVGKQCSTSVLGNLGGGADVLGGTSGNGTQAGTGGASPLSCCCLPTALIGIAGGFVFFRKKE
;
A
#
# COMPACT_ATOMS: atom_id res chain seq x y z
N MET A 1 -68.09 -64.96 -13.60
CA MET A 1 -67.34 -65.37 -12.38
C MET A 1 -65.90 -65.69 -12.77
N LYS A 2 -64.96 -64.73 -12.77
CA LYS A 2 -63.52 -64.98 -13.04
C LYS A 2 -62.63 -63.74 -12.85
N ARG A 3 -62.80 -62.93 -11.80
CA ARG A 3 -61.92 -61.76 -11.54
C ARG A 3 -61.89 -61.37 -10.05
N PHE A 4 -61.44 -62.23 -9.14
CA PHE A 4 -61.28 -61.82 -7.73
C PHE A 4 -60.20 -62.57 -6.93
N THR A 5 -59.19 -63.17 -7.58
CA THR A 5 -58.22 -64.05 -6.89
C THR A 5 -56.75 -63.69 -7.16
N VAL A 6 -56.45 -62.46 -7.56
CA VAL A 6 -55.05 -62.03 -7.85
C VAL A 6 -54.57 -60.89 -6.94
N LEU A 7 -55.46 -60.20 -6.23
CA LEU A 7 -55.09 -59.04 -5.40
C LEU A 7 -54.62 -59.37 -3.98
N LEU A 8 -54.77 -60.61 -3.50
CA LEU A 8 -54.38 -60.97 -2.13
C LEU A 8 -52.96 -61.57 -1.99
N ALA A 9 -52.27 -61.82 -3.10
CA ALA A 9 -50.92 -62.40 -3.08
C ALA A 9 -49.79 -61.33 -2.98
N PHE A 10 -50.08 -60.06 -3.27
CA PHE A 10 -49.09 -58.98 -3.20
C PHE A 10 -49.03 -58.26 -1.85
N ALA A 11 -50.03 -58.43 -0.98
CA ALA A 11 -50.05 -57.77 0.33
C ALA A 11 -49.24 -58.52 1.42
N VAL A 12 -48.88 -59.79 1.21
CA VAL A 12 -48.14 -60.59 2.20
C VAL A 12 -46.62 -60.57 1.98
N VAL A 13 -46.14 -60.14 0.81
CA VAL A 13 -44.69 -60.04 0.52
C VAL A 13 -44.10 -58.68 0.93
N ALA A 14 -44.94 -57.69 1.26
CA ALA A 14 -44.48 -56.37 1.71
C ALA A 14 -44.26 -56.26 3.24
N PHE A 15 -44.56 -57.31 4.03
CA PHE A 15 -44.60 -57.22 5.50
C PHE A 15 -43.51 -58.02 6.23
N SER A 16 -42.48 -58.53 5.53
CA SER A 16 -41.42 -59.37 6.14
C SER A 16 -40.01 -58.77 6.08
N LEU A 17 -39.84 -57.55 5.57
CA LEU A 17 -38.55 -56.84 5.53
C LEU A 17 -38.46 -55.70 6.56
N ALA A 18 -39.27 -55.75 7.62
CA ALA A 18 -38.87 -55.18 8.91
C ALA A 18 -37.84 -56.13 9.58
N GLY A 19 -36.81 -56.51 8.82
CA GLY A 19 -35.68 -57.28 9.29
C GLY A 19 -34.86 -56.37 10.17
N ILE A 20 -35.12 -56.43 11.47
CA ILE A 20 -34.12 -56.42 12.54
C ILE A 20 -32.86 -55.63 12.16
N SER A 21 -32.96 -54.31 12.11
CA SER A 21 -31.80 -53.45 12.35
C SER A 21 -31.53 -53.51 13.84
N HIS A 22 -31.06 -54.67 14.33
CA HIS A 22 -30.24 -54.64 15.52
C HIS A 22 -29.03 -53.83 15.11
N ALA A 23 -28.99 -52.58 15.58
CA ALA A 23 -27.73 -51.89 15.73
C ALA A 23 -26.90 -52.82 16.62
N ILE A 24 -26.10 -53.68 15.97
CA ILE A 24 -25.01 -54.35 16.64
C ILE A 24 -24.19 -53.17 17.12
N ASP A 25 -24.19 -52.96 18.43
CA ASP A 25 -23.33 -51.98 19.09
C ASP A 25 -21.90 -52.51 18.91
N THR A 26 -21.38 -52.33 17.69
CA THR A 26 -20.04 -52.68 17.32
C THR A 26 -19.18 -51.66 18.02
N GLY A 27 -18.37 -52.10 18.99
CA GLY A 27 -17.57 -51.21 19.81
C GLY A 27 -16.78 -50.20 18.95
N ASN A 28 -16.58 -49.01 19.50
CA ASN A 28 -15.74 -48.00 18.85
C ASN A 28 -14.26 -48.35 19.08
N CYS A 29 -13.42 -47.97 18.12
CA CYS A 29 -11.96 -47.98 18.31
C CYS A 29 -11.54 -47.02 19.43
N ALA A 30 -10.27 -47.15 19.87
CA ALA A 30 -9.71 -46.36 20.98
C ALA A 30 -9.82 -44.84 20.82
N ASP A 31 -9.92 -44.32 19.59
CA ASP A 31 -10.10 -42.90 19.29
C ASP A 31 -11.57 -42.47 19.17
N GLY A 32 -12.51 -43.39 19.34
CA GLY A 32 -13.94 -43.19 19.22
C GLY A 32 -14.51 -43.46 17.82
N THR A 33 -13.69 -43.88 16.85
CA THR A 33 -14.16 -44.20 15.49
C THR A 33 -15.06 -45.45 15.50
N ALA A 34 -16.20 -45.39 14.82
CA ALA A 34 -17.09 -46.54 14.69
C ALA A 34 -16.44 -47.66 13.85
N TYR A 35 -16.72 -48.91 14.19
CA TYR A 35 -16.23 -50.07 13.44
C TYR A 35 -16.61 -49.99 11.96
N GLY A 36 -15.65 -50.22 11.05
CA GLY A 36 -15.87 -50.09 9.62
C GLY A 36 -15.81 -48.66 9.07
N HIS A 37 -15.36 -47.68 9.87
CA HIS A 37 -15.20 -46.29 9.44
C HIS A 37 -13.74 -45.81 9.53
N CYS A 38 -13.41 -44.79 8.74
CA CYS A 38 -12.12 -44.10 8.82
C CYS A 38 -12.09 -43.16 10.03
N SER A 39 -10.93 -43.05 10.66
CA SER A 39 -10.73 -42.13 11.77
C SER A 39 -10.54 -40.69 11.30
N ASP A 40 -11.27 -39.77 11.93
CA ASP A 40 -11.06 -38.33 11.75
C ASP A 40 -9.89 -37.80 12.59
N LYS A 41 -9.51 -38.51 13.66
CA LYS A 41 -8.42 -38.12 14.58
C LYS A 41 -7.06 -38.66 14.15
N SER A 42 -7.05 -39.79 13.44
CA SER A 42 -5.86 -40.47 12.95
C SER A 42 -6.00 -40.78 11.46
N PRO A 43 -5.78 -39.79 10.58
CA PRO A 43 -5.95 -39.98 9.13
C PRO A 43 -5.10 -41.15 8.61
N GLY A 44 -5.66 -41.91 7.68
CA GLY A 44 -5.05 -43.16 7.19
C GLY A 44 -5.46 -44.41 7.96
N ASN A 45 -6.02 -44.26 9.15
CA ASN A 45 -6.47 -45.38 9.96
C ASN A 45 -7.95 -45.70 9.72
N PHE A 46 -8.22 -46.99 9.63
CA PHE A 46 -9.55 -47.58 9.53
C PHE A 46 -9.83 -48.39 10.78
N CYS A 47 -11.01 -48.22 11.36
CA CYS A 47 -11.42 -49.01 12.52
C CYS A 47 -11.82 -50.42 12.07
N THR A 48 -11.02 -51.42 12.43
CA THR A 48 -11.16 -52.82 12.01
C THR A 48 -10.91 -53.75 13.20
N GLY A 49 -10.73 -55.05 12.97
CA GLY A 49 -10.47 -56.06 14.00
C GLY A 49 -11.68 -56.93 14.33
N SER A 50 -11.74 -57.47 15.55
CA SER A 50 -12.89 -58.24 16.00
C SER A 50 -13.97 -57.31 16.54
N LEU A 51 -15.25 -57.66 16.37
CA LEU A 51 -16.37 -56.91 16.94
C LEU A 51 -16.28 -56.76 18.47
N SER A 52 -15.63 -57.71 19.14
CA SER A 52 -15.40 -57.70 20.59
C SER A 52 -14.16 -56.91 21.01
N SER A 53 -13.29 -56.52 20.07
CA SER A 53 -12.02 -55.83 20.33
C SER A 53 -11.56 -55.08 19.07
N PRO A 54 -12.26 -54.00 18.69
CA PRO A 54 -11.92 -53.20 17.54
C PRO A 54 -10.59 -52.46 17.76
N SER A 55 -9.79 -52.31 16.72
CA SER A 55 -8.51 -51.61 16.74
C SER A 55 -8.31 -50.77 15.47
N LEU A 56 -7.50 -49.72 15.59
CA LEU A 56 -7.10 -48.91 14.45
C LEU A 56 -6.01 -49.64 13.66
N GLY A 57 -6.28 -49.90 12.39
CA GLY A 57 -5.28 -50.39 11.43
C GLY A 57 -5.03 -49.34 10.34
N VAL A 58 -3.80 -49.27 9.85
CA VAL A 58 -3.47 -48.42 8.68
C VAL A 58 -4.01 -49.11 7.44
N LEU A 59 -5.00 -48.50 6.77
CA LEU A 59 -5.58 -49.04 5.55
C LEU A 59 -5.84 -47.92 4.54
N LEU A 60 -4.76 -47.41 3.94
CA LEU A 60 -4.78 -46.23 3.06
C LEU A 60 -5.62 -46.41 1.79
N THR A 61 -5.83 -47.65 1.35
CA THR A 61 -6.70 -47.97 0.21
C THR A 61 -8.17 -47.69 0.50
N ILE A 62 -8.60 -47.82 1.76
CA ILE A 62 -9.97 -47.52 2.21
C ILE A 62 -10.05 -46.09 2.77
N CYS A 63 -9.02 -45.65 3.47
CA CYS A 63 -8.94 -44.36 4.12
C CYS A 63 -7.76 -43.54 3.59
N PRO A 64 -7.86 -42.96 2.39
CA PRO A 64 -6.79 -42.14 1.85
C PRO A 64 -6.59 -40.90 2.72
N CYS A 65 -5.34 -40.46 2.91
CA CYS A 65 -5.02 -39.27 3.69
C CYS A 65 -5.76 -38.02 3.20
N SER A 66 -6.05 -37.94 1.90
CA SER A 66 -6.77 -36.85 1.26
C SER A 66 -8.22 -36.68 1.74
N ARG A 67 -8.78 -37.67 2.45
CA ARG A 67 -10.10 -37.56 3.08
C ARG A 67 -10.11 -36.51 4.21
N THR A 68 -8.98 -36.32 4.88
CA THR A 68 -8.84 -35.35 5.96
C THR A 68 -8.04 -34.15 5.44
N SER A 69 -8.65 -32.96 5.43
CA SER A 69 -7.98 -31.77 4.91
C SER A 69 -6.67 -31.53 5.65
N GLY A 70 -5.60 -31.29 4.90
CA GLY A 70 -4.28 -31.05 5.47
C GLY A 70 -3.43 -32.27 5.75
N TRP A 71 -3.83 -33.45 5.27
CA TRP A 71 -3.01 -34.65 5.34
C TRP A 71 -2.66 -35.16 3.95
N VAL A 72 -1.41 -35.60 3.79
CA VAL A 72 -0.89 -36.20 2.56
C VAL A 72 -0.26 -37.54 2.88
N GLN A 73 -0.23 -38.43 1.89
CA GLN A 73 0.42 -39.72 2.01
C GLN A 73 1.93 -39.53 1.74
N GLU A 74 2.76 -39.96 2.67
CA GLU A 74 4.20 -40.17 2.47
C GLU A 74 4.52 -41.66 2.46
N GLY A 75 5.60 -42.03 1.77
CA GLY A 75 5.98 -43.42 1.57
C GLY A 75 5.22 -44.13 0.45
N GLU A 76 5.65 -45.35 0.14
CA GLU A 76 5.08 -46.19 -0.92
C GLU A 76 4.73 -47.57 -0.37
N GLY A 77 3.73 -48.22 -0.98
CA GLY A 77 3.28 -49.57 -0.61
C GLY A 77 2.82 -49.68 0.85
N ASP A 78 3.24 -50.76 1.51
CA ASP A 78 2.87 -51.06 2.90
C ASP A 78 3.53 -50.13 3.93
N ALA A 79 4.52 -49.35 3.52
CA ALA A 79 5.19 -48.36 4.35
C ALA A 79 4.57 -46.96 4.22
N ALA A 80 3.46 -46.81 3.51
CA ALA A 80 2.81 -45.52 3.38
C ALA A 80 2.10 -45.12 4.69
N TYR A 81 2.23 -43.86 5.07
CA TYR A 81 1.60 -43.28 6.25
C TYR A 81 1.11 -41.85 5.97
N CYS A 82 0.13 -41.39 6.74
CA CYS A 82 -0.34 -40.02 6.62
C CYS A 82 0.53 -39.08 7.45
N VAL A 83 0.94 -37.99 6.83
CA VAL A 83 1.56 -36.85 7.52
C VAL A 83 0.76 -35.59 7.29
N GLN A 84 0.89 -34.66 8.23
CA GLN A 84 0.35 -33.33 8.04
C GLN A 84 1.08 -32.66 6.87
N ALA A 85 0.31 -32.19 5.90
CA ALA A 85 0.83 -31.56 4.69
C ALA A 85 1.62 -30.30 5.06
N LYS A 86 2.82 -30.20 4.49
CA LYS A 86 3.65 -29.00 4.55
C LYS A 86 3.81 -28.44 3.15
N CYS A 87 3.86 -27.13 3.06
CA CYS A 87 4.13 -26.45 1.82
C CYS A 87 5.62 -26.43 1.50
N THR A 88 5.97 -26.07 0.26
CA THR A 88 7.36 -26.02 -0.23
C THR A 88 8.26 -25.08 0.57
N ASP A 89 7.69 -24.11 1.27
CA ASP A 89 8.40 -23.17 2.14
C ASP A 89 8.46 -23.60 3.61
N GLY A 90 8.00 -24.82 3.92
CA GLY A 90 7.95 -25.37 5.28
C GLY A 90 6.71 -24.99 6.09
N THR A 91 5.81 -24.15 5.56
CA THR A 91 4.58 -23.73 6.25
C THR A 91 3.65 -24.93 6.50
N GLN A 92 3.08 -25.04 7.70
CA GLN A 92 2.15 -26.12 8.02
C GLN A 92 0.79 -25.89 7.35
N ASN A 93 0.08 -26.97 7.02
CA ASN A 93 -1.25 -26.85 6.44
C ASN A 93 -2.19 -26.00 7.32
N GLY A 94 -2.87 -25.05 6.68
CA GLY A 94 -3.76 -24.11 7.33
C GLY A 94 -3.08 -22.83 7.79
N GLU A 95 -1.76 -22.78 7.84
CA GLU A 95 -0.98 -21.61 8.26
C GLU A 95 -0.63 -20.70 7.08
N CYS A 96 -0.23 -19.47 7.43
CA CYS A 96 0.17 -18.45 6.48
C CYS A 96 1.68 -18.45 6.29
N SER A 97 2.11 -18.39 5.04
CA SER A 97 3.52 -18.30 4.69
C SER A 97 4.10 -16.98 5.19
N ALA A 98 5.13 -17.05 6.04
CA ALA A 98 5.87 -15.88 6.49
C ALA A 98 6.69 -15.26 5.34
N ALA A 99 7.22 -16.10 4.45
CA ALA A 99 8.09 -15.68 3.36
C ALA A 99 7.32 -15.18 2.12
N THR A 100 6.12 -15.72 1.86
CA THR A 100 5.38 -15.50 0.60
C THR A 100 3.95 -14.99 0.83
N LYS A 101 3.78 -13.96 1.66
CA LYS A 101 2.46 -13.31 1.81
C LYS A 101 1.88 -12.87 0.45
N PRO A 102 0.59 -13.10 0.17
CA PRO A 102 -0.49 -13.51 1.08
C PRO A 102 -0.78 -15.02 1.13
N LYS A 103 0.19 -15.87 0.80
CA LYS A 103 -0.09 -17.29 0.59
C LYS A 103 -0.37 -18.03 1.90
N GLN A 104 -1.38 -18.88 1.85
CA GLN A 104 -1.72 -19.87 2.87
C GLN A 104 -1.36 -21.26 2.35
N CYS A 105 -0.88 -22.12 3.24
CA CYS A 105 -0.71 -23.52 2.91
C CYS A 105 -2.05 -24.26 2.96
N VAL A 106 -2.44 -24.89 1.86
CA VAL A 106 -3.65 -25.72 1.74
C VAL A 106 -3.29 -27.00 1.00
N ASN A 107 -3.39 -28.13 1.70
CA ASN A 107 -3.07 -29.47 1.22
C ASN A 107 -1.69 -29.57 0.54
N GLY A 108 -0.68 -28.92 1.13
CA GLY A 108 0.70 -28.91 0.63
C GLY A 108 0.96 -27.92 -0.51
N ALA A 109 -0.06 -27.19 -0.98
CA ALA A 109 0.09 -26.12 -1.97
C ALA A 109 -0.06 -24.73 -1.34
N LEU A 110 0.77 -23.78 -1.77
CA LEU A 110 0.64 -22.38 -1.37
C LEU A 110 -0.38 -21.68 -2.27
N VAL A 111 -1.53 -21.32 -1.69
CA VAL A 111 -2.65 -20.64 -2.36
C VAL A 111 -2.82 -19.24 -1.80
N ASP A 112 -3.22 -18.26 -2.62
CA ASP A 112 -3.41 -16.88 -2.15
C ASP A 112 -4.64 -16.78 -1.23
N ASN A 113 -4.46 -16.21 -0.03
CA ASN A 113 -5.56 -15.90 0.89
C ASN A 113 -5.25 -14.63 1.70
N ALA A 114 -5.43 -13.48 1.06
CA ALA A 114 -5.13 -12.17 1.63
C ALA A 114 -5.98 -11.82 2.86
N THR A 115 -7.25 -12.24 2.91
CA THR A 115 -8.11 -12.02 4.09
C THR A 115 -7.57 -12.73 5.33
N LYS A 116 -7.04 -13.95 5.18
CA LYS A 116 -6.50 -14.70 6.31
C LYS A 116 -5.05 -14.35 6.63
N CYS A 117 -4.20 -14.20 5.61
CA CYS A 117 -2.76 -14.08 5.79
C CYS A 117 -2.24 -12.64 5.74
N GLY A 118 -3.11 -11.69 5.41
CA GLY A 118 -2.75 -10.29 5.21
C GLY A 118 -1.89 -10.09 3.97
N CYS A 119 -1.63 -8.83 3.68
CA CYS A 119 -0.82 -8.42 2.54
C CYS A 119 0.60 -8.01 2.96
N PRO A 120 1.58 -8.15 2.06
CA PRO A 120 2.89 -7.54 2.27
C PRO A 120 2.78 -6.00 2.30
N SER A 121 3.80 -5.33 2.80
CA SER A 121 3.89 -3.86 2.87
C SER A 121 3.59 -3.21 1.52
N GLY A 122 2.89 -2.07 1.54
CA GLY A 122 2.46 -1.35 0.34
C GLY A 122 1.19 -1.92 -0.35
N LYS A 123 0.66 -3.05 0.12
CA LYS A 123 -0.55 -3.67 -0.43
C LYS A 123 -1.67 -3.80 0.59
N ARG A 124 -2.90 -3.84 0.10
CA ARG A 124 -4.12 -4.14 0.86
C ARG A 124 -4.86 -5.31 0.24
N VAL A 125 -5.79 -5.88 0.99
CA VAL A 125 -6.67 -6.94 0.50
C VAL A 125 -7.57 -6.38 -0.60
N ALA A 126 -7.58 -7.02 -1.77
CA ALA A 126 -8.42 -6.63 -2.90
C ALA A 126 -9.89 -6.93 -2.63
N ALA A 127 -10.78 -6.30 -3.40
CA ALA A 127 -12.20 -6.63 -3.40
C ALA A 127 -12.40 -8.10 -3.81
N GLY A 128 -12.71 -8.97 -2.84
CA GLY A 128 -12.80 -10.42 -3.02
C GLY A 128 -11.95 -11.24 -2.05
N GLY A 129 -11.03 -10.62 -1.30
CA GLY A 129 -10.36 -11.27 -0.17
C GLY A 129 -9.24 -12.26 -0.52
N VAL A 130 -9.11 -12.65 -1.78
CA VAL A 130 -8.13 -13.68 -2.20
C VAL A 130 -6.75 -13.06 -2.42
N PHE A 131 -6.67 -11.95 -3.15
CA PHE A 131 -5.41 -11.35 -3.60
C PHE A 131 -5.12 -10.01 -2.91
N CYS A 132 -3.86 -9.59 -3.04
CA CYS A 132 -3.39 -8.28 -2.59
C CYS A 132 -3.26 -7.30 -3.76
N GLU A 133 -3.82 -6.11 -3.62
CA GLU A 133 -3.67 -5.00 -4.55
C GLU A 133 -2.82 -3.88 -3.94
N PHE A 134 -2.20 -3.05 -4.78
CA PHE A 134 -1.46 -1.89 -4.29
C PHE A 134 -2.39 -0.83 -3.71
N ILE A 135 -1.93 -0.14 -2.66
CA ILE A 135 -2.68 0.97 -2.07
C ILE A 135 -2.37 2.23 -2.89
N PRO A 136 -3.33 2.82 -3.62
CA PRO A 136 -3.14 4.12 -4.25
C PRO A 136 -3.10 5.21 -3.18
N CYS A 137 -2.24 6.20 -3.39
CA CYS A 137 -2.26 7.47 -2.67
C CYS A 137 -3.39 8.37 -3.18
N THR A 138 -3.63 9.47 -2.47
CA THR A 138 -4.66 10.47 -2.80
C THR A 138 -4.51 11.11 -4.18
N ASP A 139 -3.31 11.07 -4.75
CA ASP A 139 -3.00 11.58 -6.08
C ASP A 139 -2.98 10.50 -7.17
N GLY A 140 -3.39 9.27 -6.85
CA GLY A 140 -3.39 8.12 -7.75
C GLY A 140 -2.04 7.41 -7.88
N THR A 141 -0.99 7.86 -7.19
CA THR A 141 0.32 7.20 -7.20
C THR A 141 0.23 5.86 -6.46
N MET A 142 0.89 4.80 -6.97
CA MET A 142 0.80 3.46 -6.39
C MET A 142 1.87 3.20 -5.33
N SER A 143 1.49 2.56 -4.22
CA SER A 143 2.41 2.13 -3.16
C SER A 143 3.14 0.83 -3.52
N VAL A 144 3.95 0.84 -4.58
CA VAL A 144 4.84 -0.30 -4.87
C VAL A 144 5.91 -0.44 -3.79
N PRO A 145 6.58 -1.60 -3.61
CA PRO A 145 7.55 -1.80 -2.53
C PRO A 145 8.73 -0.82 -2.60
N GLU A 146 9.13 -0.46 -3.81
CA GLU A 146 10.14 0.57 -4.06
C GLU A 146 9.59 1.99 -3.93
N GLY A 147 8.27 2.14 -3.82
CA GLY A 147 7.46 3.36 -3.87
C GLY A 147 7.59 4.14 -5.18
N THR A 148 6.50 4.71 -5.67
CA THR A 148 6.53 5.56 -6.87
C THR A 148 6.44 7.02 -6.47
N CYS A 149 7.17 7.88 -7.20
CA CYS A 149 7.10 9.31 -7.00
C CYS A 149 5.78 9.89 -7.49
N SER A 150 5.25 10.83 -6.73
CA SER A 150 4.07 11.61 -7.10
C SER A 150 4.36 12.42 -8.36
N PRO A 151 3.41 12.51 -9.30
CA PRO A 151 3.50 13.44 -10.43
C PRO A 151 3.68 14.90 -9.98
N LYS A 152 3.20 15.24 -8.78
CA LYS A 152 3.28 16.60 -8.24
C LYS A 152 4.64 16.92 -7.63
N LYS A 153 5.45 15.90 -7.30
CA LYS A 153 6.70 16.02 -6.53
C LYS A 153 6.47 16.81 -5.20
N ALA A 154 7.34 16.78 -4.21
CA ALA A 154 8.50 15.91 -3.96
C ALA A 154 8.11 14.63 -3.21
N THR A 155 6.83 14.26 -3.21
CA THR A 155 6.33 13.18 -2.39
C THR A 155 6.41 11.83 -3.09
N LYS A 156 6.51 10.77 -2.29
CA LYS A 156 6.54 9.38 -2.70
C LYS A 156 5.40 8.63 -2.00
N CYS A 157 4.73 7.74 -2.72
CA CYS A 157 3.63 6.96 -2.15
C CYS A 157 4.17 5.74 -1.39
N VAL A 158 3.97 5.72 -0.08
CA VAL A 158 4.39 4.65 0.83
C VAL A 158 3.19 4.24 1.68
N ASN A 159 2.75 2.98 1.57
CA ASN A 159 1.62 2.43 2.32
C ASN A 159 0.32 3.27 2.20
N GLY A 160 0.07 3.88 1.05
CA GLY A 160 -1.10 4.73 0.78
C GLY A 160 -0.97 6.16 1.26
N GLN A 161 0.20 6.56 1.80
CA GLN A 161 0.47 7.92 2.24
C GLN A 161 1.55 8.57 1.38
N LEU A 162 1.36 9.84 1.06
CA LEU A 162 2.37 10.66 0.39
C LEU A 162 3.38 11.17 1.43
N VAL A 163 4.59 10.63 1.37
CA VAL A 163 5.70 11.01 2.26
C VAL A 163 6.67 11.89 1.49
N ALA A 164 7.15 12.98 2.10
CA ALA A 164 8.14 13.86 1.48
C ALA A 164 9.46 13.10 1.26
N LYS A 165 9.89 13.03 -0.01
CA LYS A 165 11.06 12.31 -0.48
C LYS A 165 11.72 13.07 -1.64
N ALA A 166 11.99 14.36 -1.43
CA ALA A 166 12.56 15.25 -2.44
C ALA A 166 13.91 14.77 -2.97
N SER A 167 14.69 14.06 -2.15
CA SER A 167 15.97 13.48 -2.56
C SER A 167 15.84 12.43 -3.67
N GLU A 168 14.72 11.71 -3.70
CA GLU A 168 14.46 10.63 -4.66
C GLU A 168 13.56 11.10 -5.81
N CYS A 169 12.52 11.89 -5.49
CA CYS A 169 11.51 12.33 -6.45
C CYS A 169 11.84 13.66 -7.13
N GLY A 170 12.84 14.38 -6.62
CA GLY A 170 13.18 15.73 -7.03
C GLY A 170 12.10 16.74 -6.65
N CYS A 171 12.35 18.00 -6.99
CA CYS A 171 11.45 19.10 -6.72
C CYS A 171 10.63 19.52 -7.95
N PRO A 172 9.45 20.11 -7.74
CA PRO A 172 8.72 20.77 -8.82
C PRO A 172 9.51 21.97 -9.35
N THR A 173 9.19 22.41 -10.57
CA THR A 173 9.85 23.54 -11.23
C THR A 173 9.86 24.79 -10.34
N GLY A 174 11.03 25.41 -10.19
CA GLY A 174 11.20 26.62 -9.36
C GLY A 174 11.50 26.36 -7.88
N GLN A 175 11.64 25.10 -7.45
CA GLN A 175 12.08 24.74 -6.11
C GLN A 175 13.35 23.90 -6.16
N THR A 176 14.17 23.98 -5.10
CA THR A 176 15.30 23.07 -4.91
C THR A 176 15.10 22.18 -3.69
N GLN A 177 15.88 21.12 -3.64
CA GLN A 177 15.88 20.19 -2.53
C GLN A 177 16.40 20.86 -1.25
N ASN A 178 15.57 20.84 -0.20
CA ASN A 178 15.93 21.25 1.15
C ASN A 178 15.67 20.06 2.10
N GLY A 179 16.67 19.19 2.23
CA GLY A 179 16.51 17.89 2.90
C GLY A 179 15.61 16.96 2.08
N GLU A 180 14.53 16.47 2.69
CA GLU A 180 13.49 15.65 2.02
C GLU A 180 12.28 16.45 1.55
N THR A 181 12.33 17.77 1.72
CA THR A 181 11.30 18.72 1.26
C THR A 181 11.85 19.59 0.13
N CYS A 182 10.95 20.29 -0.54
CA CYS A 182 11.34 21.29 -1.53
C CYS A 182 11.09 22.68 -0.97
N GLY A 183 12.08 23.55 -1.16
CA GLY A 183 12.01 24.95 -0.77
C GLY A 183 12.31 25.86 -1.94
N ILE A 184 11.81 27.09 -1.87
CA ILE A 184 12.22 28.12 -2.81
C ILE A 184 13.67 28.52 -2.45
N VAL A 185 14.51 28.59 -3.46
CA VAL A 185 15.86 29.14 -3.38
C VAL A 185 16.03 30.21 -4.44
N CYS A 186 16.88 31.17 -4.12
CA CYS A 186 17.29 32.20 -5.03
C CYS A 186 18.40 31.75 -5.97
N SER A 187 18.73 32.59 -6.97
CA SER A 187 19.72 32.31 -8.02
C SER A 187 21.13 31.98 -7.51
N ASP A 188 21.46 32.38 -6.28
CA ASP A 188 22.75 32.12 -5.62
C ASP A 188 22.70 30.92 -4.65
N GLY A 189 21.59 30.18 -4.60
CA GLY A 189 21.38 29.05 -3.69
C GLY A 189 20.91 29.43 -2.28
N THR A 190 20.70 30.72 -2.00
CA THR A 190 20.17 31.18 -0.70
C THR A 190 18.73 30.70 -0.51
N LYS A 191 18.43 30.08 0.64
CA LYS A 191 17.07 29.62 0.97
C LYS A 191 16.15 30.81 1.23
N ASP A 192 14.88 30.66 0.89
CA ASP A 192 13.88 31.70 1.15
C ASP A 192 13.87 32.16 2.61
N GLY A 193 13.83 33.47 2.81
CA GLY A 193 13.94 34.12 4.12
C GLY A 193 15.36 34.23 4.68
N GLN A 194 16.38 33.64 4.05
CA GLN A 194 17.77 33.74 4.49
C GLN A 194 18.55 34.84 3.77
N CYS A 195 19.60 35.32 4.44
CA CYS A 195 20.54 36.29 3.88
C CYS A 195 21.52 35.59 2.95
N SER A 196 21.77 36.22 1.81
CA SER A 196 22.77 35.80 0.84
C SER A 196 24.17 35.98 1.39
N ALA A 197 25.11 35.16 0.91
CA ALA A 197 26.53 35.44 1.10
C ALA A 197 26.95 36.77 0.43
N THR A 198 26.21 37.20 -0.59
CA THR A 198 26.34 38.52 -1.23
C THR A 198 25.44 39.53 -0.53
N LEU A 199 25.90 40.03 0.63
CA LEU A 199 25.23 41.11 1.35
C LEU A 199 25.05 42.34 0.43
N PRO A 200 23.95 43.10 0.57
CA PRO A 200 22.92 43.02 1.63
C PRO A 200 21.69 42.17 1.27
N LYS A 201 21.82 41.25 0.31
CA LYS A 201 20.65 40.60 -0.29
C LYS A 201 20.03 39.56 0.64
N LYS A 202 18.71 39.49 0.63
CA LYS A 202 17.89 38.44 1.26
C LYS A 202 17.06 37.74 0.22
N CYS A 203 16.98 36.42 0.30
CA CYS A 203 16.10 35.66 -0.57
C CYS A 203 14.64 35.84 -0.11
N THR A 204 13.78 36.30 -1.01
CA THR A 204 12.33 36.44 -0.76
C THR A 204 11.57 35.96 -2.00
N ASN A 205 10.79 34.90 -1.84
CA ASN A 205 10.01 34.26 -2.91
C ASN A 205 10.84 33.95 -4.17
N GLY A 206 12.11 33.55 -3.99
CA GLY A 206 13.01 33.18 -5.09
C GLY A 206 13.75 34.33 -5.75
N TYR A 207 13.56 35.57 -5.26
CA TYR A 207 14.28 36.75 -5.71
C TYR A 207 15.24 37.25 -4.61
N LEU A 208 16.45 37.64 -5.02
CA LEU A 208 17.38 38.32 -4.13
C LEU A 208 17.05 39.81 -4.11
N LEU A 209 16.56 40.28 -2.97
CA LEU A 209 16.20 41.68 -2.74
C LEU A 209 17.14 42.28 -1.70
N ASP A 210 17.53 43.55 -1.85
CA ASP A 210 18.33 44.24 -0.85
C ASP A 210 17.54 44.39 0.46
N ALA A 211 18.14 43.92 1.56
CA ALA A 211 17.55 43.93 2.90
C ALA A 211 18.65 44.16 3.95
N ALA A 212 19.39 45.27 3.80
CA ALA A 212 20.49 45.64 4.67
C ALA A 212 20.09 45.77 6.15
N ASP A 213 18.84 46.14 6.42
CA ASP A 213 18.23 46.20 7.75
C ASP A 213 18.18 44.83 8.45
N SER A 214 18.03 43.74 7.69
CA SER A 214 17.94 42.38 8.22
C SER A 214 19.24 41.59 8.08
N CYS A 215 19.98 41.81 6.99
CA CYS A 215 21.15 41.00 6.61
C CYS A 215 22.48 41.71 6.87
N GLY A 216 22.45 43.00 7.16
CA GLY A 216 23.64 43.82 7.30
C GLY A 216 24.27 44.19 5.97
N CYS A 217 25.43 44.84 6.06
CA CYS A 217 26.17 45.36 4.92
C CYS A 217 27.55 44.71 4.78
N PRO A 218 28.11 44.68 3.56
CA PRO A 218 29.52 44.37 3.35
C PRO A 218 30.44 45.27 4.18
N SER A 219 31.65 44.78 4.48
CA SER A 219 32.66 45.52 5.25
C SER A 219 32.90 46.93 4.71
N GLY A 220 32.89 47.93 5.61
CA GLY A 220 33.11 49.34 5.26
C GLY A 220 31.85 50.10 4.81
N GLN A 221 30.67 49.49 4.90
CA GLN A 221 29.38 50.14 4.64
C GLN A 221 28.48 50.14 5.88
N THR A 222 27.61 51.14 5.98
CA THR A 222 26.58 51.25 7.02
C THR A 222 25.19 51.07 6.44
N VAL A 223 24.27 50.55 7.26
CA VAL A 223 22.87 50.33 6.88
C VAL A 223 22.15 51.68 6.78
N VAL A 224 21.53 51.96 5.64
CA VAL A 224 20.65 53.11 5.42
C VAL A 224 19.34 52.59 4.84
N GLY A 225 18.34 52.39 5.71
CA GLY A 225 17.12 51.69 5.32
C GLY A 225 17.41 50.25 4.90
N LYS A 226 16.98 49.85 3.69
CA LYS A 226 17.23 48.52 3.13
C LYS A 226 18.52 48.42 2.29
N GLN A 227 19.25 49.52 2.15
CA GLN A 227 20.46 49.61 1.35
C GLN A 227 21.69 49.83 2.21
N CYS A 228 22.86 49.66 1.60
CA CYS A 228 24.15 49.94 2.21
C CYS A 228 24.77 51.18 1.60
N SER A 229 25.37 52.02 2.44
CA SER A 229 26.08 53.23 2.02
C SER A 229 27.49 53.25 2.58
N THR A 230 28.45 53.71 1.77
CA THR A 230 29.85 53.93 2.20
C THR A 230 30.03 55.26 2.95
N SER A 231 28.99 56.10 3.01
CA SER A 231 29.10 57.46 3.53
C SER A 231 28.82 57.53 5.03
N VAL A 232 29.88 57.37 5.83
CA VAL A 232 29.92 57.90 7.22
C VAL A 232 30.22 59.41 7.24
N LEU A 233 30.43 60.04 6.08
CA LEU A 233 30.92 61.43 5.96
C LEU A 233 29.92 62.43 5.36
N GLY A 234 28.63 62.25 5.66
CA GLY A 234 27.57 63.04 5.03
C GLY A 234 26.68 63.87 5.94
N ASN A 235 26.98 64.11 7.23
CA ASN A 235 26.25 65.15 7.99
C ASN A 235 26.87 65.63 9.33
N LEU A 236 28.19 65.78 9.42
CA LEU A 236 28.85 66.42 10.58
C LEU A 236 29.86 67.50 10.19
N GLY A 237 29.64 68.22 9.08
CA GLY A 237 30.57 69.26 8.65
C GLY A 237 29.93 70.28 7.73
N GLY A 238 29.19 71.22 8.29
CA GLY A 238 28.63 72.37 7.58
C GLY A 238 28.03 73.43 8.49
N GLY A 239 28.50 73.54 9.74
CA GLY A 239 28.22 74.67 10.63
C GLY A 239 29.32 75.71 10.50
N ALA A 240 29.31 76.47 9.41
CA ALA A 240 30.06 77.72 9.31
C ALA A 240 29.19 78.72 8.55
N ASP A 241 28.80 79.77 9.28
CA ASP A 241 28.38 81.10 8.84
C ASP A 241 27.93 81.27 7.38
N VAL A 242 26.62 81.44 7.20
CA VAL A 242 26.09 82.32 6.15
C VAL A 242 25.03 83.22 6.77
N LEU A 243 25.52 84.34 7.32
CA LEU A 243 24.72 85.56 7.48
C LEU A 243 24.38 86.11 6.08
N GLY A 244 23.08 86.21 5.80
CA GLY A 244 22.53 87.15 4.81
C GLY A 244 21.92 86.50 3.57
N GLY A 245 20.62 86.75 3.35
CA GLY A 245 20.02 86.63 2.01
C GLY A 245 18.61 86.05 1.95
N THR A 246 17.64 86.84 2.43
CA THR A 246 16.28 87.02 1.87
C THR A 246 15.67 85.99 0.91
N SER A 247 14.47 85.55 1.29
CA SER A 247 13.22 85.55 0.48
C SER A 247 13.19 84.76 -0.82
N GLY A 248 12.42 83.67 -0.83
CA GLY A 248 12.10 82.91 -2.03
C GLY A 248 11.04 81.85 -1.78
N ASN A 249 9.79 82.29 -1.71
CA ASN A 249 8.58 81.49 -1.69
C ASN A 249 8.52 80.59 -2.94
N GLY A 250 8.37 79.27 -2.79
CA GLY A 250 8.42 78.31 -3.89
C GLY A 250 7.67 77.02 -3.58
N THR A 251 6.38 77.06 -3.89
CA THR A 251 5.30 76.10 -3.75
C THR A 251 5.65 74.65 -4.15
N GLN A 252 5.24 73.69 -3.31
CA GLN A 252 5.06 72.27 -3.66
C GLN A 252 4.11 72.12 -4.85
N ALA A 253 4.56 71.43 -5.90
CA ALA A 253 3.70 70.86 -6.92
C ALA A 253 3.91 69.34 -6.93
N GLY A 254 2.91 68.63 -6.42
CA GLY A 254 2.79 67.19 -6.60
C GLY A 254 2.32 66.89 -8.01
N THR A 255 2.94 65.89 -8.63
CA THR A 255 2.43 65.26 -9.85
C THR A 255 2.56 63.75 -9.68
N GLY A 256 1.43 63.13 -9.35
CA GLY A 256 1.18 61.73 -9.65
C GLY A 256 0.91 61.58 -11.15
N GLY A 257 1.45 60.51 -11.73
CA GLY A 257 1.13 60.00 -13.07
C GLY A 257 1.44 58.51 -13.04
N ALA A 258 0.43 57.67 -12.87
CA ALA A 258 -0.33 57.04 -13.96
C ALA A 258 0.45 55.89 -14.62
N SER A 259 0.16 54.67 -14.17
CA SER A 259 0.45 53.44 -14.91
C SER A 259 -0.76 53.09 -15.80
N PRO A 260 -0.56 52.86 -17.11
CA PRO A 260 -1.57 52.20 -17.93
C PRO A 260 -1.27 50.69 -18.06
N LEU A 261 -2.26 49.91 -17.62
CA LEU A 261 -2.92 48.79 -18.32
C LEU A 261 -2.15 47.97 -19.37
N SER A 262 -2.50 46.67 -19.34
CA SER A 262 -2.72 45.77 -20.48
C SER A 262 -1.56 44.84 -20.87
N CYS A 263 -1.75 43.53 -20.67
CA CYS A 263 -1.94 42.64 -21.80
C CYS A 263 -2.49 41.27 -21.36
N CYS A 264 -3.62 40.93 -21.96
CA CYS A 264 -4.23 39.62 -22.02
C CYS A 264 -3.32 38.62 -22.76
N CYS A 265 -3.49 37.32 -22.49
CA CYS A 265 -3.80 36.29 -23.49
C CYS A 265 -3.55 34.88 -22.92
N LEU A 266 -4.65 34.21 -22.52
CA LEU A 266 -4.78 32.77 -22.70
C LEU A 266 -4.89 32.46 -24.20
N PRO A 267 -4.55 31.23 -24.63
CA PRO A 267 -5.65 30.35 -25.01
C PRO A 267 -5.51 28.91 -24.51
N THR A 268 -6.70 28.37 -24.25
CA THR A 268 -7.13 26.97 -24.22
C THR A 268 -6.54 26.10 -25.33
N ALA A 269 -6.10 24.89 -24.99
CA ALA A 269 -6.02 23.76 -25.91
C ALA A 269 -6.58 22.50 -25.22
N LEU A 270 -7.81 22.16 -25.63
CA LEU A 270 -8.45 20.86 -25.48
C LEU A 270 -7.75 19.88 -26.42
N ILE A 271 -7.22 18.78 -25.90
CA ILE A 271 -6.91 17.59 -26.70
C ILE A 271 -7.48 16.38 -25.96
N GLY A 272 -8.58 15.85 -26.50
CA GLY A 272 -9.07 14.52 -26.18
C GLY A 272 -8.29 13.48 -26.98
N ILE A 273 -8.04 12.33 -26.37
CA ILE A 273 -7.70 11.11 -27.12
C ILE A 273 -8.57 9.99 -26.57
N ALA A 274 -9.34 9.45 -27.49
CA ALA A 274 -10.28 8.36 -27.34
C ALA A 274 -9.57 7.02 -27.09
N GLY A 275 -10.33 6.07 -26.55
CA GLY A 275 -9.85 4.80 -26.05
C GLY A 275 -9.52 3.76 -27.12
N GLY A 276 -8.83 2.72 -26.68
CA GLY A 276 -8.56 1.51 -27.43
C GLY A 276 -8.25 0.37 -26.45
N PHE A 277 -9.29 -0.31 -25.97
CA PHE A 277 -9.14 -1.58 -25.26
C PHE A 277 -9.18 -2.71 -26.29
N VAL A 278 -8.06 -3.42 -26.45
CA VAL A 278 -7.97 -4.64 -27.26
C VAL A 278 -8.14 -5.85 -26.33
N PHE A 279 -9.23 -6.60 -26.51
CA PHE A 279 -9.42 -7.92 -25.92
C PHE A 279 -8.79 -8.97 -26.82
N PHE A 280 -7.76 -9.67 -26.35
CA PHE A 280 -7.31 -10.93 -26.93
C PHE A 280 -8.05 -12.10 -26.27
N ARG A 281 -8.96 -12.74 -27.02
CA ARG A 281 -9.52 -14.04 -26.66
C ARG A 281 -8.47 -15.12 -26.96
N LYS A 282 -8.13 -15.90 -25.93
CA LYS A 282 -7.33 -17.13 -26.02
C LYS A 282 -8.21 -18.22 -26.65
N LYS A 283 -7.73 -18.85 -27.73
CA LYS A 283 -8.32 -20.08 -28.28
C LYS A 283 -7.79 -21.28 -27.48
N GLU A 284 -8.71 -22.22 -27.26
CA GLU A 284 -8.52 -23.54 -26.66
C GLU A 284 -7.46 -24.38 -27.39
#